data_AF-A0A250J0R5-F1
#
_entry.id   AF-A0A250J0R5-F1
#
_cell.length_a   1.000
_cell.length_b   1.000
_cell.length_c   1.000
_cell.angle_alpha   90.00
_cell.angle_beta   90.00
_cell.angle_gamma   90.00
#
_symmetry.space_group_name_H-M   'P 1'
#
loop_
_entity.id
_entity.type
_entity.pdbx_description
1 polymer ?
#
loop_
_entity_poly.entity_id
_entity_poly.type
_entity_poly.pdbx_seq_one_letter_code
_entity_poly.pdbx_strand_id
1 'polypeptide(L)'
;MKLFLPQTQLEEWALEDKADVKDGVLVVTGETGVYPVVPAVHIVQLVTGEDTNRLVAKVKTEQQLESLGAEQMADSVLLGETAYEVVPGYVAEVPSPSDASSEDGNAGSETDLLAAFLLNKMG
;
A
#
# COMPACT_ATOMS: atom_id res chain seq x y z
N MET A 1 4.67 -5.30 0.36
CA MET A 1 4.70 -4.62 -0.96
C MET A 1 3.67 -3.49 -1.01
N LYS A 2 3.91 -2.39 -1.75
CA LYS A 2 2.93 -1.32 -1.97
C LYS A 2 2.36 -1.41 -3.38
N LEU A 3 1.05 -1.38 -3.51
CA LEU A 3 0.34 -1.45 -4.78
C LEU A 3 -0.53 -0.21 -4.95
N PHE A 4 -0.45 0.45 -6.10
CA PHE A 4 -1.37 1.52 -6.46
C PHE A 4 -2.57 0.94 -7.21
N LEU A 5 -3.76 1.37 -6.82
CA LEU A 5 -5.04 0.92 -7.33
C LEU A 5 -5.81 2.15 -7.84
N PRO A 6 -5.93 2.34 -9.17
CA PRO A 6 -6.74 3.41 -9.74
C PRO A 6 -8.19 3.33 -9.25
N GLN A 7 -8.82 4.47 -9.01
CA GLN A 7 -10.22 4.51 -8.56
C GLN A 7 -11.16 3.81 -9.56
N THR A 8 -10.96 4.04 -10.86
CA THR A 8 -11.75 3.39 -11.92
C THR A 8 -11.62 1.87 -11.88
N GLN A 9 -10.44 1.34 -11.56
CA GLN A 9 -10.22 -0.10 -11.45
C GLN A 9 -10.94 -0.69 -10.23
N LEU A 10 -10.99 0.04 -9.11
CA LEU A 10 -11.74 -0.36 -7.92
C LEU A 10 -13.24 -0.35 -8.18
N GLU A 11 -13.75 0.64 -8.90
CA GLU A 11 -15.15 0.72 -9.30
C GLU A 11 -15.54 -0.48 -10.19
N GLU A 12 -14.69 -0.87 -11.13
CA GLU A 12 -14.87 -2.08 -11.94
C GLU A 12 -14.90 -3.35 -11.07
N TRP A 13 -13.96 -3.49 -10.14
CA TRP A 13 -13.93 -4.66 -9.25
C TRP A 13 -15.13 -4.73 -8.31
N ALA A 14 -15.62 -3.59 -7.85
CA ALA A 14 -16.81 -3.52 -7.03
C ALA A 14 -18.06 -3.92 -7.84
N LEU A 15 -18.15 -3.48 -9.10
CA LEU A 15 -19.22 -3.85 -10.02
C LEU A 15 -19.21 -5.36 -10.36
N GLU A 16 -18.02 -5.95 -10.43
CA GLU A 16 -17.82 -7.37 -10.70
C GLU A 16 -17.87 -8.26 -9.44
N ASP A 17 -18.23 -7.70 -8.28
CA ASP A 17 -18.23 -8.38 -6.98
C ASP A 17 -16.88 -9.03 -6.62
N LYS A 18 -15.76 -8.50 -7.15
CA LYS A 18 -14.40 -9.04 -6.93
C LYS A 18 -13.71 -8.44 -5.72
N ALA A 19 -13.81 -7.14 -5.54
CA ALA A 19 -13.20 -6.43 -4.42
C ALA A 19 -13.86 -5.06 -4.24
N ASP A 20 -13.84 -4.54 -3.02
CA ASP A 20 -14.42 -3.24 -2.69
C ASP A 20 -13.59 -2.54 -1.61
N VAL A 21 -13.56 -1.21 -1.62
CA VAL A 21 -12.91 -0.42 -0.57
C VAL A 21 -13.97 0.08 0.40
N LYS A 22 -13.89 -0.39 1.63
CA LYS A 22 -14.82 -0.01 2.72
C LYS A 22 -14.03 0.51 3.89
N ASP A 23 -14.39 1.66 4.43
CA ASP A 23 -13.81 2.21 5.66
C ASP A 23 -12.27 2.29 5.67
N GLY A 24 -11.65 2.58 4.52
CA GLY A 24 -10.19 2.67 4.39
C GLY A 24 -9.47 1.32 4.34
N VAL A 25 -10.20 0.24 4.08
CA VAL A 25 -9.63 -1.09 3.82
C VAL A 25 -10.17 -1.67 2.51
N LEU A 26 -9.29 -2.30 1.73
CA LEU A 26 -9.64 -3.11 0.59
C LEU A 26 -10.06 -4.50 1.07
N VAL A 27 -11.26 -4.90 0.68
CA VAL A 27 -11.86 -6.20 0.95
C VAL A 27 -11.95 -6.95 -0.37
N VAL A 28 -11.31 -8.12 -0.46
CA VAL A 28 -11.31 -8.95 -1.66
C VAL A 28 -12.30 -10.10 -1.48
N THR A 29 -13.24 -10.25 -2.42
CA THR A 29 -14.24 -11.31 -2.37
C THR A 29 -13.59 -12.69 -2.52
N GLY A 30 -13.88 -13.58 -1.59
CA GLY A 30 -13.32 -14.95 -1.58
C GLY A 30 -11.99 -15.08 -0.82
N GLU A 31 -11.42 -13.97 -0.34
CA GLU A 31 -10.27 -13.98 0.56
C GLU A 31 -10.64 -13.36 1.91
N THR A 32 -10.02 -13.84 2.99
CA THR A 32 -10.17 -13.24 4.32
C THR A 32 -9.23 -12.03 4.54
N GLY A 33 -8.52 -11.62 3.48
CA GLY A 33 -7.55 -10.54 3.53
C GLY A 33 -8.22 -9.17 3.59
N VAL A 34 -7.89 -8.40 4.62
CA VAL A 34 -8.25 -6.99 4.75
C VAL A 34 -6.97 -6.19 4.60
N TYR A 35 -6.88 -5.38 3.55
CA TYR A 35 -5.66 -4.63 3.25
C TYR A 35 -5.88 -3.14 3.51
N PRO A 36 -5.11 -2.50 4.41
CA PRO A 36 -5.24 -1.07 4.64
C PRO A 36 -4.89 -0.29 3.38
N VAL A 37 -5.72 0.70 3.05
CA VAL A 37 -5.52 1.57 1.89
C VAL A 37 -5.44 3.03 2.29
N VAL A 38 -4.64 3.79 1.55
CA VAL A 38 -4.47 5.24 1.75
C VAL A 38 -4.77 5.97 0.44
N PRO A 39 -5.58 7.05 0.46
CA PRO A 39 -5.82 7.88 -0.71
C PRO A 39 -4.52 8.40 -1.34
N ALA A 40 -4.40 8.25 -2.64
CA ALA A 40 -3.22 8.62 -3.39
C ALA A 40 -3.54 8.95 -4.84
N VAL A 41 -2.64 9.66 -5.49
CA VAL A 41 -2.73 9.96 -6.92
C VAL A 41 -1.49 9.46 -7.64
N HIS A 42 -1.69 8.96 -8.84
CA HIS A 42 -0.62 8.66 -9.78
C HIS A 42 -0.50 9.81 -10.78
N ILE A 43 0.67 10.45 -10.80
CA ILE A 43 0.92 11.62 -11.64
C ILE A 43 1.29 11.13 -13.04
N VAL A 44 0.40 11.33 -14.00
CA VAL A 44 0.52 10.77 -15.36
C VAL A 44 1.43 11.63 -16.21
N GLN A 45 1.18 12.94 -16.23
CA GLN A 45 1.93 13.86 -17.07
C GLN A 45 1.91 15.29 -16.55
N LEU A 46 2.87 16.08 -17.03
CA LEU A 46 2.94 17.52 -16.81
C LEU A 46 2.04 18.23 -17.84
N VAL A 47 1.10 19.04 -17.36
CA VAL A 47 0.18 19.81 -18.21
C VAL A 47 0.74 21.21 -18.47
N THR A 48 1.23 21.88 -17.42
CA THR A 48 1.84 23.22 -17.51
C THR A 48 2.95 23.39 -16.47
N GLY A 49 3.91 24.27 -16.76
CA GLY A 49 5.03 24.58 -15.86
C GLY A 49 6.26 23.71 -16.09
N GLU A 50 6.99 23.42 -15.01
CA GLU A 50 8.21 22.59 -15.05
C GLU A 50 8.17 21.53 -13.94
N ASP A 51 8.57 20.29 -14.28
CA ASP A 51 8.63 19.18 -13.33
C ASP A 51 9.92 19.21 -12.47
N THR A 52 10.08 20.27 -11.69
CA THR A 52 11.25 20.47 -10.83
C THR A 52 11.43 19.34 -9.80
N ASN A 53 10.32 18.75 -9.34
CA ASN A 53 10.30 17.72 -8.31
C ASN A 53 10.31 16.28 -8.87
N ARG A 54 10.37 16.11 -10.20
CA ARG A 54 10.37 14.81 -10.90
C ARG A 54 9.20 13.92 -10.46
N LEU A 55 8.02 14.53 -10.41
CA LEU A 55 6.80 13.93 -9.92
C LEU A 55 6.07 13.11 -10.99
N VAL A 56 6.35 13.33 -12.28
CA VAL A 56 5.75 12.55 -13.36
C VAL A 56 6.10 11.06 -13.19
N ALA A 57 5.11 10.19 -13.40
CA ALA A 57 5.15 8.74 -13.15
C ALA A 57 5.40 8.34 -11.69
N LYS A 58 5.16 9.23 -10.73
CA LYS A 58 5.21 8.93 -9.29
C LYS A 58 3.80 8.84 -8.72
N VAL A 59 3.68 8.01 -7.69
CA VAL A 59 2.51 7.95 -6.83
C VAL A 59 2.79 8.74 -5.57
N LYS A 60 1.87 9.63 -5.20
CA LYS A 60 1.94 10.43 -3.97
C LYS A 60 0.64 10.29 -3.21
N THR A 61 0.72 10.11 -1.90
CA THR A 61 -0.47 10.15 -1.05
C THR A 61 -0.98 11.58 -0.93
N GLU A 62 -2.26 11.77 -0.63
CA GLU A 62 -2.83 13.10 -0.43
C GLU A 62 -2.04 13.89 0.63
N GLN A 63 -1.68 13.25 1.74
CA GLN A 63 -0.85 13.84 2.80
C GLN A 63 0.54 14.30 2.28
N GLN A 64 1.13 13.57 1.34
CA GLN A 64 2.41 13.95 0.73
C GLN A 64 2.23 15.14 -0.22
N LEU A 65 1.13 15.21 -0.97
CA LEU A 65 0.80 16.35 -1.82
C LEU A 65 0.58 17.62 -0.98
N GLU A 66 -0.21 17.51 0.08
CA GLU A 66 -0.45 18.61 1.03
C GLU A 66 0.86 19.12 1.64
N SER A 67 1.75 18.20 2.04
CA SER A 67 3.08 18.54 2.58
C SER A 67 3.98 19.24 1.56
N LEU A 68 3.77 18.98 0.27
CA LEU A 68 4.46 19.68 -0.82
C LEU A 68 3.83 21.03 -1.16
N GLY A 69 2.67 21.36 -0.58
CA GLY A 69 1.87 22.52 -0.96
C GLY A 69 1.19 22.34 -2.31
N ALA A 70 0.92 21.08 -2.70
CA ALA A 70 0.16 20.77 -3.90
C ALA A 70 -1.34 20.69 -3.57
N GLU A 71 -2.16 21.27 -4.43
CA GLU A 71 -3.62 21.22 -4.36
C GLU A 71 -4.14 20.21 -5.38
N GLN A 72 -4.83 19.18 -4.90
CA GLN A 72 -5.48 18.20 -5.77
C GLN A 72 -6.87 18.70 -6.18
N MET A 73 -7.14 18.62 -7.47
CA MET A 73 -8.39 18.98 -8.12
C MET A 73 -8.86 17.83 -9.01
N ALA A 74 -9.65 16.90 -8.46
CA ALA A 74 -10.17 15.73 -9.18
C ALA A 74 -9.08 14.91 -9.92
N ASP A 75 -8.93 15.13 -11.23
CA ASP A 75 -7.96 14.50 -12.14
C ASP A 75 -6.70 15.36 -12.40
N SER A 76 -6.53 16.43 -11.64
CA SER A 76 -5.45 17.40 -11.78
C SER A 76 -4.80 17.71 -10.44
N VAL A 77 -3.51 18.04 -10.43
CA VAL A 77 -2.79 18.53 -9.24
C VAL A 77 -2.04 19.79 -9.61
N LEU A 78 -2.22 20.84 -8.82
CA LEU A 78 -1.45 22.08 -8.93
C LEU A 78 -0.40 22.14 -7.84
N LEU A 79 0.84 22.40 -8.19
CA LEU A 79 1.94 22.65 -7.27
C LEU A 79 2.53 24.02 -7.61
N GLY A 80 2.11 25.05 -6.87
CA GLY A 80 2.45 26.44 -7.20
C GLY A 80 1.87 26.84 -8.56
N GLU A 81 2.74 27.09 -9.54
CA GLU A 81 2.34 27.43 -10.92
C GLU A 81 2.38 26.23 -11.88
N THR A 82 2.77 25.05 -11.39
CA THR A 82 2.90 23.83 -12.20
C THR A 82 1.64 22.99 -12.06
N ALA A 83 1.02 22.61 -13.19
CA ALA A 83 -0.13 21.71 -13.19
C ALA A 83 0.22 20.35 -13.78
N TYR A 84 -0.25 19.29 -13.13
CA TYR A 84 -0.10 17.91 -13.55
C TYR A 84 -1.46 17.26 -13.75
N GLU A 85 -1.52 16.33 -14.69
CA GLU A 85 -2.64 15.40 -14.84
C GLU A 85 -2.37 14.18 -13.97
N VAL A 86 -3.37 13.79 -13.20
CA VAL A 86 -3.26 12.69 -12.23
C VAL A 86 -4.44 11.74 -12.34
N VAL A 87 -4.19 10.49 -11.96
CA VAL A 87 -5.24 9.49 -11.79
C VAL A 87 -5.44 9.29 -10.29
N PRO A 88 -6.64 9.58 -9.76
CA PRO A 88 -6.96 9.31 -8.36
C PRO A 88 -7.07 7.81 -8.10
N GLY A 89 -6.76 7.41 -6.87
CA GLY A 89 -6.79 6.02 -6.46
C GLY A 89 -6.34 5.84 -5.02
N TYR A 90 -5.87 4.63 -4.75
CA TYR A 90 -5.48 4.22 -3.40
C TYR A 90 -4.16 3.44 -3.46
N VAL A 91 -3.34 3.59 -2.42
CA VAL A 91 -2.19 2.73 -2.19
C VAL A 91 -2.55 1.70 -1.13
N ALA A 92 -2.50 0.42 -1.50
CA ALA A 92 -2.66 -0.70 -0.59
C ALA A 92 -1.29 -1.21 -0.12
N GLU A 93 -1.18 -1.50 1.17
CA GLU A 93 -0.06 -2.25 1.72
C GLU A 93 -0.42 -3.74 1.77
N VAL A 94 0.20 -4.53 0.90
CA VAL A 94 -0.03 -5.97 0.81
C VAL A 94 1.13 -6.69 1.51
N PRO A 95 0.87 -7.59 2.47
CA PRO A 95 1.92 -8.39 3.09
C PRO A 95 2.64 -9.18 2.00
N SER A 96 3.97 -9.09 1.99
CA SER A 96 4.75 -9.87 1.02
C SER A 96 4.67 -11.34 1.46
N PRO A 97 4.62 -12.32 0.54
CA PRO A 97 4.64 -13.74 0.90
C PRO A 97 5.88 -14.15 1.70
N SER A 98 6.93 -13.31 1.71
CA SER A 98 8.13 -13.45 2.53
C SER A 98 7.96 -13.00 3.99
N ASP A 99 6.98 -12.14 4.29
CA ASP A 99 6.73 -11.62 5.64
C ASP A 99 5.87 -12.60 6.47
N ALA A 100 5.07 -13.44 5.82
CA ALA A 100 4.24 -14.47 6.46
C ALA A 100 5.05 -15.64 7.08
N SER A 101 6.37 -15.66 6.88
CA SER A 101 7.27 -16.65 7.48
C SER A 101 7.89 -16.19 8.82
N SER A 102 7.47 -15.03 9.34
CA SER A 102 8.07 -14.42 10.54
C SER A 102 7.10 -14.25 11.70
N GLU A 103 6.10 -15.13 11.81
CA GLU A 103 5.34 -15.33 13.05
C GLU A 103 5.43 -16.79 13.50
N ASP A 104 6.65 -17.19 13.87
CA ASP A 104 6.85 -18.25 14.88
C ASP A 104 8.11 -17.94 15.71
N GLY A 105 8.18 -16.70 16.20
CA GLY A 105 9.20 -16.25 17.15
C GLY A 105 8.72 -16.41 18.58
N ASN A 106 8.61 -17.64 19.09
CA ASN A 106 8.87 -18.04 20.49
C ASN A 106 8.34 -19.45 20.81
N ALA A 107 9.03 -20.50 20.33
CA ALA A 107 8.92 -21.82 20.96
C ALA A 107 10.24 -22.59 20.80
N GLY A 108 11.10 -22.48 21.82
CA GLY A 108 12.21 -23.40 22.06
C GLY A 108 13.46 -23.12 21.23
N SER A 109 14.28 -22.18 21.69
CA SER A 109 15.68 -22.12 21.31
C SER A 109 16.28 -23.53 21.33
N GLU A 110 17.06 -23.91 20.32
CA GLU A 110 17.73 -25.22 20.21
C GLU A 110 18.52 -25.58 21.49
N THR A 111 18.91 -24.56 22.27
CA THR A 111 19.54 -24.71 23.59
C THR A 111 18.62 -25.38 24.64
N ASP A 112 17.31 -25.12 24.61
CA ASP A 112 16.32 -25.72 25.51
C ASP A 112 16.08 -27.20 25.17
N LEU A 113 16.04 -27.52 23.87
CA LEU A 113 15.94 -28.91 23.40
C LEU A 113 17.20 -29.73 23.72
N LEU A 114 18.39 -29.12 23.61
CA LEU A 114 19.65 -29.74 24.03
C LEU A 114 19.71 -29.95 25.55
N ALA A 115 19.26 -28.98 26.34
CA ALA A 115 19.21 -29.12 27.79
C ALA A 115 18.29 -30.27 28.22
N ALA A 116 17.08 -30.34 27.65
CA ALA A 116 16.13 -31.41 27.95
C ALA A 116 16.68 -32.82 27.59
N PHE A 117 17.41 -32.94 26.49
CA PHE A 117 18.02 -34.22 26.09
C PHE A 117 19.15 -34.66 27.03
N LEU A 118 19.96 -33.71 27.52
CA LEU A 118 21.05 -33.99 28.46
C LEU A 118 20.52 -34.43 29.83
N LEU A 119 19.43 -33.82 30.31
CA LEU A 119 18.79 -34.19 31.58
C LEU A 119 18.12 -35.57 31.54
N ASN A 120 17.59 -36.00 30.40
CA ASN A 120 16.92 -37.30 30.25
C ASN A 120 17.90 -38.50 30.13
N LYS A 121 19.21 -38.27 30.02
CA LYS A 121 20.23 -39.34 29.86
C LYS A 121 21.00 -39.66 31.16
N MET A 122 20.63 -39.05 32.28
CA MET A 122 21.28 -39.24 33.59
C MET A 122 20.36 -39.83 34.67
N GLY A 123 19.22 -40.40 34.27
CA GLY A 123 18.33 -41.21 35.11
C GLY A 123 18.50 -42.70 34.88
#